data_AF-A0A518D3F2-F1
#
_entry.id   AF-A0A518D3F2-F1
#
_cell.length_a   1.000
_cell.length_b   1.000
_cell.length_c   1.000
_cell.angle_alpha   90.00
_cell.angle_beta   90.00
_cell.angle_gamma   90.00
#
_symmetry.space_group_name_H-M   'P 1'
#
loop_
_entity.id
_entity.type
_entity.pdbx_description
1 polymer ?
#
loop_
_entity_poly.entity_id
_entity_poly.type
_entity_poly.pdbx_seq_one_letter_code
_entity_poly.pdbx_strand_id
1 'polypeptide(L)'
;MRTSLQRILAPLLLLLPLASCVGVSSRQFSSSFEDTVVAKRTIDGNEVTWRISSSVGDNPTLERSELRTTPTAYLGIRALDMDQGLALSSGLAPYRGVWVEHVEPGSAAARAGLRLGDVITSLGDVELTSAAQFKNAMRTEFEPDQAITARFQRFVEEKTYEPLEATVTLGSVESDAVTAETTSLRGSTLVHQLTGMQLGEFPADAASECFDSDSPTVLIAHVSPGGPAYRAGLRAGDRIVELDGAPVTRLDQVSGSVLARAREKGFEVASTSETFDPAPRTVEGPLTVEVAGRNGPYSTTFDVRNDLSSLSSVDIPILFECDSTAGYTNWSALDFIFQFGANYRSQYLPSVSRKPARSTFFSMLPFGFFEVEKRPGHARYCVLWFIEWTTNG
;
A
#
# COMPACT_ATOMS: atom_id res chain seq x y z
N MET A 1 -15.08 -57.89 8.12
CA MET A 1 -15.73 -56.77 7.41
C MET A 1 -14.95 -55.44 7.50
N ARG A 2 -13.61 -55.45 7.42
CA ARG A 2 -12.78 -54.22 7.39
C ARG A 2 -11.84 -54.12 6.18
N THR A 3 -11.91 -55.07 5.25
CA THR A 3 -10.99 -55.22 4.12
C THR A 3 -11.65 -55.05 2.74
N SER A 4 -12.93 -54.65 2.68
CA SER A 4 -13.67 -54.55 1.40
C SER A 4 -13.94 -53.12 0.90
N LEU A 5 -13.68 -52.07 1.70
CA LEU A 5 -13.92 -50.67 1.28
C LEU A 5 -12.69 -50.00 0.64
N GLN A 6 -11.46 -50.43 0.98
CA GLN A 6 -10.23 -49.88 0.38
C GLN A 6 -10.00 -50.30 -1.08
N ARG A 7 -10.62 -51.38 -1.56
CA ARG A 7 -10.45 -51.86 -2.95
C ARG A 7 -11.39 -51.20 -3.96
N ILE A 8 -12.37 -50.40 -3.52
CA ILE A 8 -13.32 -49.70 -4.41
C ILE A 8 -12.94 -48.22 -4.59
N LEU A 9 -12.25 -47.61 -3.63
CA LEU A 9 -11.86 -46.19 -3.69
C LEU A 9 -10.57 -45.90 -4.49
N ALA A 10 -9.64 -46.85 -4.56
CA ALA A 10 -8.38 -46.66 -5.28
C ALA A 10 -8.50 -46.54 -6.81
N PRO A 11 -9.41 -47.27 -7.51
CA PRO A 11 -9.55 -47.13 -8.96
C PRO A 11 -10.36 -45.90 -9.39
N LEU A 12 -11.17 -45.30 -8.49
CA LEU A 12 -12.03 -44.16 -8.84
C LEU A 12 -11.24 -42.84 -8.97
N LEU A 13 -10.09 -42.74 -8.28
CA LEU A 13 -9.17 -41.59 -8.34
C LEU A 13 -8.30 -41.56 -9.59
N LEU A 14 -8.22 -42.66 -10.34
CA LEU A 14 -7.38 -42.80 -11.55
C LEU A 14 -8.13 -42.58 -12.87
N LEU A 15 -9.44 -42.29 -12.83
CA LEU A 15 -10.28 -42.06 -14.01
C LEU A 15 -10.76 -40.60 -14.17
N LEU A 16 -10.25 -39.68 -13.36
CA LEU A 16 -10.48 -38.25 -13.60
C LEU A 16 -9.54 -37.79 -14.73
N PRO A 17 -10.06 -37.19 -15.82
CA PRO A 17 -9.20 -36.62 -16.83
C PRO A 17 -8.37 -35.52 -16.18
N LEU A 18 -7.05 -35.57 -16.40
CA LEU A 18 -6.12 -34.49 -16.13
C LEU A 18 -6.59 -33.27 -16.94
N ALA A 19 -7.51 -32.49 -16.36
CA ALA A 19 -7.84 -31.18 -16.86
C ALA A 19 -6.58 -30.34 -16.71
N SER A 20 -6.01 -29.99 -17.86
CA SER A 20 -4.85 -29.14 -18.04
C SER A 20 -4.91 -27.97 -17.06
N CYS A 21 -4.01 -27.96 -16.08
CA CYS A 21 -3.71 -26.76 -15.30
C CYS A 21 -3.05 -25.77 -16.26
N VAL A 22 -3.87 -24.99 -16.96
CA VAL A 22 -3.40 -23.80 -17.66
C VAL A 22 -2.95 -22.84 -16.58
N GLY A 23 -1.63 -22.67 -16.48
CA GLY A 23 -1.01 -21.72 -15.56
C GLY A 23 -1.58 -20.34 -15.80
N VAL A 24 -2.36 -19.85 -14.84
CA VAL A 24 -2.70 -18.43 -14.76
C VAL A 24 -1.41 -17.73 -14.34
N SER A 25 -0.89 -16.94 -15.28
CA SER A 25 0.28 -16.08 -15.06
C SER A 25 0.08 -15.22 -13.81
N SER A 26 1.17 -15.12 -13.05
CA SER A 26 1.34 -14.32 -11.85
C SER A 26 0.49 -13.04 -11.80
N ARG A 27 -0.59 -13.06 -11.04
CA ARG A 27 -1.13 -11.83 -10.46
C ARG A 27 -0.28 -11.53 -9.23
N GLN A 28 0.59 -10.53 -9.35
CA GLN A 28 1.34 -9.99 -8.23
C GLN A 28 0.34 -9.36 -7.25
N PHE A 29 0.20 -9.96 -6.08
CA PHE A 29 -0.53 -9.36 -4.96
C PHE A 29 0.44 -8.47 -4.20
N SER A 30 0.32 -7.16 -4.36
CA SER A 30 0.99 -6.20 -3.48
C SER A 30 0.08 -5.97 -2.26
N SER A 31 0.43 -6.52 -1.10
CA SER A 31 0.05 -5.84 0.14
C SER A 31 0.83 -4.52 0.10
N SER A 32 0.17 -3.39 -0.19
CA SER A 32 0.79 -2.08 0.01
C SER A 32 1.09 -1.98 1.51
N PHE A 33 2.34 -2.21 1.91
CA PHE A 33 2.74 -2.00 3.30
C PHE A 33 2.62 -0.50 3.58
N GLU A 34 2.27 -0.18 4.81
CA GLU A 34 1.84 1.16 5.22
C GLU A 34 2.81 2.26 4.81
N ASP A 35 2.36 3.18 3.95
CA ASP A 35 3.03 4.45 3.74
C ASP A 35 3.07 5.21 5.06
N THR A 36 4.26 5.27 5.66
CA THR A 36 4.43 5.89 6.96
C THR A 36 4.95 7.30 6.78
N VAL A 37 4.14 8.29 7.14
CA VAL A 37 4.58 9.70 7.20
C VAL A 37 5.61 9.84 8.33
N VAL A 38 6.87 10.07 7.96
CA VAL A 38 7.99 10.21 8.92
C VAL A 38 8.18 11.66 9.36
N ALA A 39 7.88 12.61 8.48
CA ALA A 39 7.95 14.04 8.78
C ALA A 39 6.97 14.84 7.91
N LYS A 40 6.51 15.96 8.48
CA LYS A 40 5.86 17.05 7.77
C LYS A 40 6.53 18.36 8.17
N ARG A 41 6.86 19.20 7.20
CA ARG A 41 7.51 20.50 7.40
C ARG A 41 6.92 21.52 6.44
N THR A 42 7.11 22.79 6.78
CA THR A 42 6.91 23.90 5.85
C THR A 42 8.28 24.38 5.39
N ILE A 43 8.56 24.24 4.09
CA ILE A 43 9.81 24.69 3.47
C ILE A 43 9.43 25.67 2.37
N ASP A 44 10.00 26.88 2.40
CA ASP A 44 9.71 27.97 1.45
C ASP A 44 8.21 28.27 1.28
N GLY A 45 7.42 28.08 2.35
CA GLY A 45 5.96 28.30 2.36
C GLY A 45 5.12 27.11 1.88
N ASN A 46 5.75 26.04 1.38
CA ASN A 46 5.08 24.84 0.88
C ASN A 46 5.04 23.72 1.93
N GLU A 47 3.97 22.92 1.98
CA GLU A 47 3.94 21.71 2.82
C GLU A 47 4.78 20.62 2.16
N VAL A 48 5.86 20.21 2.83
CA VAL A 48 6.70 19.08 2.43
C VAL A 48 6.41 17.91 3.37
N THR A 49 6.11 16.74 2.79
CA THR A 49 5.84 15.49 3.50
C THR A 49 6.80 14.41 3.04
N TRP A 50 7.45 13.75 4.00
CA TRP A 50 8.27 12.58 3.77
C TRP A 50 7.50 11.32 4.15
N ARG A 51 7.48 10.35 3.25
CA ARG A 51 6.88 9.03 3.49
C ARG A 51 7.92 7.96 3.27
N ILE A 52 8.01 7.04 4.23
CA ILE A 52 8.73 5.80 4.04
C ILE A 52 7.71 4.73 3.66
N SER A 53 7.99 4.05 2.56
CA SER A 53 7.18 2.93 2.07
C SER A 53 8.06 1.69 2.04
N SER A 54 7.45 0.54 2.27
CA SER A 54 8.16 -0.73 2.30
C SER A 54 7.46 -1.73 1.41
N SER A 55 8.24 -2.62 0.81
CA SER A 55 7.73 -3.79 0.12
C SER A 55 8.49 -5.00 0.62
N VAL A 56 7.79 -6.10 0.87
CA VAL A 56 8.44 -7.35 1.31
C VAL A 56 9.31 -7.86 0.18
N GLY A 57 10.59 -8.06 0.48
CA GLY A 57 11.60 -8.53 -0.48
C GLY A 57 12.37 -7.43 -1.18
N ASP A 58 11.92 -6.18 -1.11
CA ASP A 58 12.58 -5.02 -1.72
C ASP A 58 13.20 -4.10 -0.68
N ASN A 59 14.08 -3.21 -1.14
CA ASN A 59 14.56 -2.10 -0.32
C ASN A 59 13.41 -1.11 -0.06
N PRO A 60 13.32 -0.52 1.14
CA PRO A 60 12.33 0.51 1.40
C PRO A 60 12.61 1.77 0.56
N THR A 61 11.60 2.58 0.35
CA THR A 61 11.69 3.83 -0.40
C THR A 61 11.33 5.02 0.46
N LEU A 62 12.00 6.14 0.22
CA LEU A 62 11.67 7.44 0.78
C LEU A 62 11.09 8.33 -0.31
N GLU A 63 9.84 8.72 -0.14
CA GLU A 63 9.20 9.75 -0.96
C GLU A 63 9.31 11.10 -0.23
N ARG A 64 9.83 12.11 -0.92
CA ARG A 64 9.70 13.52 -0.56
C ARG A 64 8.65 14.14 -1.47
N SER A 65 7.50 14.50 -0.91
CA SER A 65 6.40 15.16 -1.63
C SER A 65 6.27 16.60 -1.18
N GLU A 66 6.11 17.53 -2.12
CA GLU A 66 5.92 18.95 -1.87
C GLU A 66 4.60 19.39 -2.49
N LEU A 67 3.72 19.92 -1.64
CA LEU A 67 2.46 20.52 -2.03
C LEU A 67 2.70 21.98 -2.37
N ARG A 68 2.55 22.32 -3.65
CA ARG A 68 2.67 23.69 -4.15
C ARG A 68 1.31 24.14 -4.67
N THR A 69 0.88 25.32 -4.26
CA THR A 69 -0.24 25.98 -4.91
C THR A 69 0.31 26.78 -6.09
N THR A 70 0.01 26.33 -7.30
CA THR A 70 0.49 26.98 -8.53
C THR A 70 -0.69 27.40 -9.40
N PRO A 71 -0.62 28.56 -10.08
CA PRO A 71 -1.57 28.90 -11.12
C PRO A 71 -1.54 27.85 -12.23
N THR A 72 -2.69 27.28 -12.56
CA THR A 72 -2.85 26.31 -13.65
C THR A 72 -3.81 26.87 -14.69
N ALA A 73 -3.63 26.46 -15.95
CA ALA A 73 -4.49 26.91 -17.03
C ALA A 73 -5.94 26.45 -16.81
N TYR A 74 -6.88 27.38 -17.01
CA TYR A 74 -8.28 27.16 -16.67
C TYR A 74 -9.21 27.61 -17.80
N LEU A 75 -9.99 26.67 -18.33
CA LEU A 75 -10.96 26.95 -19.39
C LEU A 75 -12.33 27.42 -18.84
N GLY A 76 -12.72 26.97 -17.63
CA GLY A 76 -14.01 27.28 -17.02
C GLY A 76 -15.20 26.51 -17.59
N ILE A 77 -15.02 25.20 -17.81
CA ILE A 77 -16.10 24.29 -18.21
C ILE A 77 -16.19 23.08 -17.28
N ARG A 78 -17.40 22.50 -17.19
CA ARG A 78 -17.57 21.13 -16.71
C ARG A 78 -17.59 20.20 -17.92
N ALA A 79 -16.57 19.37 -18.00
CA ALA A 79 -16.33 18.41 -19.05
C ALA A 79 -16.81 17.02 -18.63
N LEU A 80 -17.58 16.35 -19.48
CA LEU A 80 -17.94 14.94 -19.34
C LEU A 80 -17.36 14.12 -20.50
N ASP A 81 -17.11 12.85 -20.20
CA ASP A 81 -16.88 11.87 -21.26
C ASP A 81 -18.13 11.77 -22.12
N MET A 82 -17.94 11.76 -23.43
CA MET A 82 -19.02 11.42 -24.33
C MET A 82 -19.27 9.91 -24.25
N ASP A 83 -20.31 9.50 -23.53
CA ASP A 83 -20.72 8.10 -23.51
C ASP A 83 -21.42 7.71 -24.84
N GLN A 84 -21.39 6.42 -25.16
CA GLN A 84 -21.95 5.89 -26.40
C GLN A 84 -23.47 6.12 -26.52
N GLY A 85 -24.19 6.15 -25.40
CA GLY A 85 -25.63 6.36 -25.35
C GLY A 85 -26.04 7.81 -25.64
N LEU A 86 -25.35 8.78 -25.03
CA LEU A 86 -25.54 10.22 -25.23
C LEU A 86 -25.26 10.55 -26.69
N ALA A 87 -24.13 10.11 -27.23
CA ALA A 87 -23.75 10.43 -28.60
C ALA A 87 -24.67 9.80 -29.66
N LEU A 88 -25.15 8.56 -29.45
CA LEU A 88 -26.17 7.93 -30.31
C LEU A 88 -27.51 8.68 -30.23
N SER A 89 -27.90 9.12 -29.04
CA SER A 89 -29.14 9.88 -28.84
C SER A 89 -29.08 11.27 -29.51
N SER A 90 -27.89 11.88 -29.55
CA SER A 90 -27.65 13.21 -30.11
C SER A 90 -27.26 13.23 -31.59
N GLY A 91 -26.88 12.10 -32.19
CA GLY A 91 -26.57 11.99 -33.63
C GLY A 91 -25.12 12.26 -34.02
N LEU A 92 -24.19 12.15 -33.07
CA LEU A 92 -22.75 12.32 -33.29
C LEU A 92 -22.13 11.01 -33.78
N ALA A 93 -21.57 10.98 -34.99
CA ALA A 93 -20.72 9.88 -35.44
C ALA A 93 -19.60 10.38 -36.37
N PRO A 94 -18.31 9.99 -36.19
CA PRO A 94 -17.76 9.11 -35.14
C PRO A 94 -17.29 9.83 -33.85
N TYR A 95 -17.37 9.08 -32.74
CA TYR A 95 -17.25 9.50 -31.33
C TYR A 95 -15.83 9.89 -30.89
N ARG A 96 -15.53 11.19 -30.90
CA ARG A 96 -14.35 11.76 -30.24
C ARG A 96 -14.68 13.14 -29.71
N GLY A 97 -14.17 13.47 -28.53
CA GLY A 97 -14.31 14.78 -27.94
C GLY A 97 -14.82 14.74 -26.50
N VAL A 98 -14.92 15.93 -25.94
CA VAL A 98 -15.32 16.17 -24.55
C VAL A 98 -16.60 17.00 -24.56
N TRP A 99 -17.64 16.45 -23.93
CA TRP A 99 -18.94 17.11 -23.86
C TRP A 99 -18.91 18.25 -22.83
N VAL A 100 -19.35 19.43 -23.26
CA VAL A 100 -19.50 20.60 -22.38
C VAL A 100 -20.86 20.53 -21.69
N GLU A 101 -20.85 20.08 -20.44
CA GLU A 101 -22.05 20.03 -19.59
C GLU A 101 -22.41 21.42 -19.07
N HIS A 102 -21.41 22.23 -18.74
CA HIS A 102 -21.60 23.56 -18.19
C HIS A 102 -20.45 24.49 -18.57
N VAL A 103 -20.76 25.76 -18.82
CA VAL A 103 -19.79 26.83 -19.04
C VAL A 103 -19.95 27.86 -17.93
N GLU A 104 -18.88 28.13 -17.20
CA GLU A 104 -18.90 29.10 -16.11
C GLU A 104 -19.04 30.54 -16.65
N PRO A 105 -19.98 31.36 -16.13
CA PRO A 105 -20.12 32.74 -16.56
C PRO A 105 -18.82 33.55 -16.39
N GLY A 106 -18.42 34.31 -17.41
CA GLY A 106 -17.21 35.14 -17.37
C GLY A 106 -15.88 34.39 -17.59
N SER A 107 -15.91 33.06 -17.68
CA SER A 107 -14.73 32.22 -17.95
C SER A 107 -14.10 32.46 -19.33
N ALA A 108 -12.92 31.85 -19.55
CA ALA A 108 -12.28 31.79 -20.85
C ALA A 108 -13.19 31.18 -21.92
N ALA A 109 -13.85 30.06 -21.60
CA ALA A 109 -14.80 29.39 -22.48
C ALA A 109 -16.00 30.27 -22.83
N ALA A 110 -16.59 30.96 -21.85
CA ALA A 110 -17.73 31.84 -22.09
C ALA A 110 -17.36 33.00 -23.03
N ARG A 111 -16.18 33.62 -22.82
CA ARG A 111 -15.67 34.71 -23.68
C ARG A 111 -15.35 34.24 -25.10
N ALA A 112 -14.89 33.00 -25.26
CA ALA A 112 -14.68 32.37 -26.56
C ALA A 112 -15.97 31.90 -27.24
N GLY A 113 -17.12 32.01 -26.56
CA GLY A 113 -18.42 31.66 -27.11
C GLY A 113 -18.74 30.16 -27.09
N LEU A 114 -18.02 29.35 -26.29
CA LEU A 114 -18.39 27.98 -25.98
C LEU A 114 -19.70 27.95 -25.18
N ARG A 115 -20.49 26.89 -25.38
CA ARG A 115 -21.84 26.73 -24.83
C ARG A 115 -22.07 25.31 -24.32
N LEU A 116 -23.08 25.16 -23.46
CA LEU A 116 -23.61 23.86 -23.08
C LEU A 116 -23.99 23.05 -24.33
N GLY A 117 -23.57 21.80 -24.38
CA GLY A 117 -23.81 20.88 -25.49
C GLY A 117 -22.78 20.94 -26.61
N ASP A 118 -21.79 21.84 -26.54
CA ASP A 118 -20.64 21.79 -27.44
C ASP A 118 -19.79 20.53 -27.15
N VAL A 119 -19.17 20.00 -28.19
CA VAL A 119 -18.26 18.85 -28.11
C VAL A 119 -16.88 19.29 -28.55
N ILE A 120 -15.95 19.43 -27.61
CA ILE A 120 -14.59 19.89 -27.90
C ILE A 120 -13.78 18.71 -28.42
N THR A 121 -13.26 18.83 -29.63
CA THR A 121 -12.47 17.76 -30.29
C THR A 121 -10.97 17.99 -30.16
N SER A 122 -10.52 19.25 -30.06
CA SER A 122 -9.12 19.56 -29.77
C SER A 122 -8.94 20.92 -29.09
N LEU A 123 -7.86 21.04 -28.33
CA LEU A 123 -7.36 22.30 -27.77
C LEU A 123 -5.89 22.45 -28.19
N GLY A 124 -5.55 23.51 -28.90
CA GLY A 124 -4.25 23.63 -29.58
C GLY A 124 -3.99 22.41 -30.46
N ASP A 125 -2.85 21.76 -30.22
CA ASP A 125 -2.43 20.53 -30.91
C ASP A 125 -2.87 19.24 -30.18
N VAL A 126 -3.56 19.36 -29.04
CA VAL A 126 -4.01 18.21 -28.24
C VAL A 126 -5.40 17.77 -28.69
N GLU A 127 -5.50 16.59 -29.32
CA GLU A 127 -6.78 15.93 -29.56
C GLU A 127 -7.39 15.44 -28.24
N LEU A 128 -8.69 15.66 -28.06
CA LEU A 128 -9.41 15.26 -26.87
C LEU A 128 -10.38 14.13 -27.17
N THR A 129 -10.27 13.07 -26.38
CA THR A 129 -11.12 11.87 -26.47
C THR A 129 -11.83 11.52 -25.17
N SER A 130 -11.42 12.14 -24.05
CA SER A 130 -12.03 11.96 -22.73
C SER A 130 -11.84 13.21 -21.86
N ALA A 131 -12.73 13.40 -20.89
CA ALA A 131 -12.64 14.39 -19.84
C ALA A 131 -11.37 14.22 -19.00
N ALA A 132 -10.90 12.98 -18.81
CA ALA A 132 -9.61 12.71 -18.16
C ALA A 132 -8.44 13.30 -18.96
N GLN A 133 -8.43 13.09 -20.29
CA GLN A 133 -7.44 13.68 -21.18
C GLN A 133 -7.51 15.21 -21.19
N PHE A 134 -8.72 15.79 -21.22
CA PHE A 134 -8.90 17.24 -21.10
C PHE A 134 -8.31 17.81 -19.81
N LYS A 135 -8.63 17.20 -18.66
CA LYS A 135 -8.08 17.61 -17.36
C LYS A 135 -6.56 17.52 -17.32
N ASN A 136 -5.99 16.45 -17.85
CA ASN A 136 -4.54 16.29 -17.94
C ASN A 136 -3.92 17.36 -18.85
N ALA A 137 -4.49 17.59 -20.03
CA ALA A 137 -4.00 18.59 -20.97
C ALA A 137 -3.97 20.00 -20.36
N MET A 138 -5.03 20.40 -19.64
CA MET A 138 -5.06 21.68 -18.91
C MET A 138 -3.93 21.82 -17.88
N ARG A 139 -3.45 20.71 -17.32
CA ARG A 139 -2.41 20.70 -16.30
C ARG A 139 -0.99 20.60 -16.88
N THR A 140 -0.81 19.95 -18.02
CA THR A 140 0.53 19.58 -18.53
C THR A 140 0.92 20.21 -19.85
N GLU A 141 -0.04 20.66 -20.66
CA GLU A 141 0.21 21.10 -22.04
C GLU A 141 0.04 22.61 -22.23
N PHE A 142 -0.62 23.30 -21.27
CA PHE A 142 -0.96 24.70 -21.40
C PHE A 142 -0.62 25.53 -20.17
N GLU A 143 -0.33 26.80 -20.43
CA GLU A 143 -0.02 27.80 -19.42
C GLU A 143 -1.18 28.76 -19.20
N PRO A 144 -1.30 29.37 -18.01
CA PRO A 144 -2.18 30.50 -17.78
C PRO A 144 -2.00 31.62 -18.81
N ASP A 145 -3.10 32.30 -19.17
CA ASP A 145 -3.14 33.41 -20.13
C ASP A 145 -2.67 33.06 -21.56
N GLN A 146 -2.38 31.78 -21.84
CA GLN A 146 -2.05 31.31 -23.17
C GLN A 146 -3.28 31.36 -24.08
N ALA A 147 -3.09 31.93 -25.28
CA ALA A 147 -4.08 31.85 -26.34
C ALA A 147 -3.91 30.54 -27.12
N ILE A 148 -4.97 29.73 -27.16
CA ILE A 148 -5.00 28.45 -27.90
C ILE A 148 -6.22 28.37 -28.80
N THR A 149 -6.14 27.54 -29.82
CA THR A 149 -7.28 27.25 -30.71
C THR A 149 -8.11 26.11 -30.15
N ALA A 150 -9.39 26.35 -29.88
CA ALA A 150 -10.36 25.30 -29.56
C ALA A 150 -11.15 24.91 -30.81
N ARG A 151 -11.08 23.64 -31.19
CA ARG A 151 -11.97 23.06 -32.21
C ARG A 151 -13.07 22.27 -31.53
N PHE A 152 -14.31 22.53 -31.92
CA PHE A 152 -15.47 21.92 -31.29
C PHE A 152 -16.61 21.75 -32.29
N GLN A 153 -17.61 20.97 -31.91
CA GLN A 153 -18.82 20.74 -32.69
C GLN A 153 -20.02 21.24 -31.91
N ARG A 154 -20.93 21.94 -32.58
CA ARG A 154 -22.17 22.46 -31.97
C ARG A 154 -23.39 21.85 -32.63
N PHE A 155 -24.32 21.40 -31.80
CA PHE A 155 -25.63 20.93 -32.27
C PHE A 155 -26.43 22.08 -32.86
N VAL A 156 -27.01 21.85 -34.04
CA VAL A 156 -27.90 22.81 -34.71
C VAL A 156 -29.33 22.26 -34.75
N GLU A 157 -29.84 21.81 -35.89
CA GLU A 157 -31.14 21.15 -36.03
C GLU A 157 -30.99 19.77 -36.69
N GLU A 158 -32.03 18.93 -36.62
CA GLU A 158 -32.07 17.60 -37.26
C GLU A 158 -30.92 16.64 -36.91
N LYS A 159 -30.38 16.71 -35.67
CA LYS A 159 -29.23 15.89 -35.23
C LYS A 159 -27.95 16.14 -36.03
N THR A 160 -27.81 17.32 -36.62
CA THR A 160 -26.58 17.72 -37.30
C THR A 160 -25.70 18.57 -36.39
N TYR A 161 -24.39 18.46 -36.60
CA TYR A 161 -23.37 19.19 -35.87
C TYR A 161 -22.51 19.98 -36.85
N GLU A 162 -22.29 21.26 -36.55
CA GLU A 162 -21.37 22.10 -37.31
C GLU A 162 -20.00 22.15 -36.62
N PRO A 163 -18.89 21.98 -37.37
CA PRO A 163 -17.56 22.21 -36.84
C PRO A 163 -17.31 23.72 -36.69
N LEU A 164 -16.82 24.11 -35.53
CA LEU A 164 -16.49 25.48 -35.17
C LEU A 164 -15.06 25.54 -34.61
N GLU A 165 -14.46 26.71 -34.74
CA GLU A 165 -13.15 27.01 -34.20
C GLU A 165 -13.19 28.37 -33.51
N ALA A 166 -12.59 28.45 -32.32
CA ALA A 166 -12.46 29.69 -31.57
C ALA A 166 -11.08 29.80 -30.93
N THR A 167 -10.49 30.99 -30.98
CA THR A 167 -9.32 31.30 -30.16
C THR A 167 -9.77 31.56 -28.73
N VAL A 168 -9.17 30.85 -27.77
CA VAL A 168 -9.47 30.94 -26.35
C VAL A 168 -8.21 31.38 -25.61
N THR A 169 -8.28 32.49 -24.90
CA THR A 169 -7.25 32.86 -23.91
C THR A 169 -7.61 32.20 -22.60
N LEU A 170 -6.82 31.21 -22.18
CA LEU A 170 -7.04 30.46 -20.95
C LEU A 170 -6.92 31.38 -19.73
N GLY A 171 -7.78 31.15 -18.73
CA GLY A 171 -7.64 31.81 -17.44
C GLY A 171 -6.62 31.09 -16.55
N SER A 172 -6.50 31.57 -15.32
CA SER A 172 -5.75 30.91 -14.26
C SER A 172 -6.70 30.48 -13.14
N VAL A 173 -6.43 29.31 -12.57
CA VAL A 173 -6.98 28.91 -11.27
C VAL A 173 -5.84 28.41 -10.40
N GLU A 174 -5.86 28.79 -9.12
CA GLU A 174 -4.96 28.19 -8.14
C GLU A 174 -5.31 26.71 -8.01
N SER A 175 -4.32 25.86 -8.28
CA SER A 175 -4.44 24.42 -8.08
C SER A 175 -3.29 23.94 -7.23
N ASP A 176 -3.61 23.06 -6.30
CA ASP A 176 -2.62 22.32 -5.55
C ASP A 176 -2.00 21.26 -6.46
N ALA A 177 -0.70 21.37 -6.66
CA ALA A 177 0.13 20.40 -7.35
C ALA A 177 1.03 19.71 -6.32
N VAL A 178 1.12 18.38 -6.42
CA VAL A 178 2.06 17.60 -5.61
C VAL A 178 3.19 17.16 -6.51
N THR A 179 4.40 17.64 -6.24
CA THR A 179 5.64 17.10 -6.82
C THR A 179 6.21 16.08 -5.86
N ALA A 180 6.56 14.88 -6.34
CA ALA A 180 7.09 13.81 -5.51
C ALA A 180 8.37 13.24 -6.11
N GLU A 181 9.39 13.06 -5.27
CA GLU A 181 10.65 12.40 -5.61
C GLU A 181 10.80 11.16 -4.73
N THR A 182 11.13 10.02 -5.34
CA THR A 182 11.29 8.75 -4.62
C THR A 182 12.74 8.27 -4.70
N THR A 183 13.31 7.96 -3.54
CA THR A 183 14.67 7.43 -3.40
C THR A 183 14.63 6.03 -2.77
N SER A 184 15.35 5.06 -3.32
CA SER A 184 15.52 3.75 -2.68
C SER A 184 16.52 3.86 -1.53
N LEU A 185 16.13 3.37 -0.35
CA LEU A 185 16.97 3.35 0.83
C LEU A 185 17.67 2.00 0.95
N ARG A 186 18.93 2.01 1.38
CA ARG A 186 19.61 0.75 1.73
C ARG A 186 18.89 0.11 2.92
N GLY A 187 18.44 -1.13 2.75
CA GLY A 187 17.87 -1.94 3.83
C GLY A 187 18.75 -3.12 4.22
N SER A 188 18.33 -3.87 5.24
CA SER A 188 19.00 -5.10 5.69
C SER A 188 18.00 -6.24 5.80
N THR A 189 18.07 -7.17 4.83
CA THR A 189 17.26 -8.40 4.84
C THR A 189 17.57 -9.25 6.06
N LEU A 190 18.82 -9.26 6.52
CA LEU A 190 19.27 -9.98 7.71
C LEU A 190 18.54 -9.47 8.96
N VAL A 191 18.50 -8.15 9.15
CA VAL A 191 17.79 -7.57 10.30
C VAL A 191 16.31 -7.90 10.23
N HIS A 192 15.70 -7.82 9.05
CA HIS A 192 14.29 -8.18 8.87
C HIS A 192 14.00 -9.64 9.24
N GLN A 193 14.79 -10.58 8.75
CA GLN A 193 14.62 -12.00 9.03
C GLN A 193 14.79 -12.35 10.52
N LEU A 194 15.70 -11.68 11.22
CA LEU A 194 16.05 -12.02 12.60
C LEU A 194 15.24 -11.25 13.65
N THR A 195 14.72 -10.06 13.32
CA THR A 195 14.02 -9.19 14.29
C THR A 195 12.58 -8.88 13.90
N GLY A 196 12.23 -9.11 12.64
CA GLY A 196 10.98 -8.63 12.03
C GLY A 196 11.02 -7.17 11.59
N MET A 197 12.12 -6.43 11.80
CA MET A 197 12.24 -5.03 11.40
C MET A 197 12.90 -4.89 10.03
N GLN A 198 12.23 -4.23 9.11
CA GLN A 198 12.86 -3.73 7.88
C GLN A 198 13.37 -2.32 8.14
N LEU A 199 14.65 -2.12 7.91
CA LEU A 199 15.33 -0.85 8.11
C LEU A 199 15.54 -0.12 6.79
N GLY A 200 15.59 1.20 6.85
CA GLY A 200 16.07 2.06 5.77
C GLY A 200 17.14 3.02 6.30
N GLU A 201 18.30 3.05 5.65
CA GLU A 201 19.32 4.06 5.89
C GLU A 201 18.86 5.40 5.32
N PHE A 202 18.56 6.34 6.21
CA PHE A 202 17.98 7.64 5.90
C PHE A 202 19.12 8.64 5.56
N PRO A 203 19.13 9.20 4.33
CA PRO A 203 20.16 10.13 3.88
C PRO A 203 20.31 11.37 4.77
N ALA A 204 21.51 11.96 4.81
CA ALA A 204 21.83 13.09 5.70
C ALA A 204 21.05 14.38 5.36
N ASP A 205 20.86 14.65 4.08
CA ASP A 205 20.04 15.76 3.57
C ASP A 205 18.58 15.62 4.04
N ALA A 206 17.99 14.44 3.84
CA ALA A 206 16.64 14.16 4.33
C ALA A 206 16.58 14.20 5.87
N ALA A 207 17.59 13.70 6.57
CA ALA A 207 17.66 13.72 8.03
C ALA A 207 17.74 15.15 8.59
N SER A 208 18.45 16.04 7.90
CA SER A 208 18.53 17.46 8.26
C SER A 208 17.16 18.12 8.13
N GLU A 209 16.46 17.93 7.01
CA GLU A 209 15.11 18.50 6.80
C GLU A 209 14.05 17.90 7.74
N CYS A 210 14.10 16.59 8.00
CA CYS A 210 13.08 15.89 8.78
C CYS A 210 13.28 16.04 10.29
N PHE A 211 14.53 16.01 10.74
CA PHE A 211 14.88 15.72 12.14
C PHE A 211 15.95 16.64 12.71
N ASP A 212 16.37 17.67 11.96
CA ASP A 212 17.42 18.61 12.38
C ASP A 212 18.74 17.89 12.72
N SER A 213 19.06 16.84 11.93
CA SER A 213 20.24 15.98 12.11
C SER A 213 21.16 16.03 10.89
N ASP A 214 22.41 16.47 11.08
CA ASP A 214 23.40 16.57 10.00
C ASP A 214 24.06 15.23 9.62
N SER A 215 23.70 14.15 10.33
CA SER A 215 24.20 12.80 10.06
C SER A 215 23.10 11.90 9.50
N PRO A 216 23.46 10.90 8.66
CA PRO A 216 22.55 9.82 8.31
C PRO A 216 21.98 9.16 9.56
N THR A 217 20.77 8.63 9.44
CA THR A 217 20.09 7.95 10.54
C THR A 217 19.48 6.65 10.06
N VAL A 218 19.13 5.75 10.97
CA VAL A 218 18.48 4.47 10.59
C VAL A 218 17.02 4.54 11.01
N LEU A 219 16.11 4.45 10.03
CA LEU A 219 14.67 4.38 10.28
C LEU A 219 14.17 2.94 10.17
N ILE A 220 13.14 2.63 10.95
CA ILE A 220 12.34 1.43 10.78
C ILE A 220 11.29 1.72 9.69
N ALA A 221 11.46 1.11 8.52
CA ALA A 221 10.51 1.24 7.40
C ALA A 221 9.26 0.39 7.62
N HIS A 222 9.43 -0.79 8.21
CA HIS A 222 8.34 -1.72 8.46
C HIS A 222 8.68 -2.65 9.62
N VAL A 223 7.65 -3.13 10.33
CA VAL A 223 7.80 -4.14 11.37
C VAL A 223 6.78 -5.26 11.14
N SER A 224 7.29 -6.46 10.87
CA SER A 224 6.50 -7.67 10.71
C SER A 224 5.61 -7.90 11.93
N PRO A 225 4.28 -7.89 11.75
CA PRO A 225 3.35 -8.08 12.84
C PRO A 225 3.59 -9.43 13.56
N GLY A 226 3.59 -9.41 14.89
CA GLY A 226 3.87 -10.59 15.73
C GLY A 226 5.37 -10.96 15.86
N GLY A 227 6.27 -10.32 15.12
CA GLY A 227 7.72 -10.51 15.23
C GLY A 227 8.31 -9.99 16.57
N PRO A 228 9.58 -10.32 16.87
CA PRO A 228 10.26 -9.86 18.09
C PRO A 228 10.16 -8.35 18.32
N ALA A 229 10.51 -7.55 17.32
CA ALA A 229 10.45 -6.09 17.42
C ALA A 229 9.02 -5.54 17.54
N TYR A 230 8.06 -6.17 16.86
CA TYR A 230 6.65 -5.81 16.99
C TYR A 230 6.16 -6.03 18.43
N ARG A 231 6.51 -7.17 19.03
CA ARG A 231 6.20 -7.49 20.44
C ARG A 231 6.91 -6.55 21.41
N ALA A 232 8.11 -6.12 21.04
CA ALA A 232 8.90 -5.15 21.80
C ALA A 232 8.37 -3.72 21.73
N GLY A 233 7.38 -3.40 20.89
CA GLY A 233 6.79 -2.07 20.80
C GLY A 233 7.36 -1.15 19.71
N LEU A 234 8.31 -1.65 18.90
CA LEU A 234 8.93 -0.92 17.78
C LEU A 234 8.04 -0.86 16.55
N ARG A 235 8.03 0.28 15.86
CA ARG A 235 7.05 0.63 14.81
C ARG A 235 7.70 1.21 13.56
N ALA A 236 7.00 1.12 12.44
CA ALA A 236 7.35 1.88 11.25
C ALA A 236 7.39 3.39 11.58
N GLY A 237 8.37 4.09 11.01
CA GLY A 237 8.64 5.51 11.27
C GLY A 237 9.41 5.81 12.56
N ASP A 238 9.75 4.79 13.36
CA ASP A 238 10.68 4.96 14.48
C ASP A 238 12.12 5.12 13.94
N ARG A 239 12.86 6.11 14.43
CA ARG A 239 14.30 6.30 14.21
C ARG A 239 15.08 5.60 15.31
N ILE A 240 16.03 4.75 14.94
CA ILE A 240 16.97 4.14 15.89
C ILE A 240 17.99 5.20 16.29
N VAL A 241 18.00 5.57 17.56
CA VAL A 241 18.90 6.59 18.13
C VAL A 241 20.07 5.90 18.78
N GLU A 242 19.81 4.90 19.61
CA GLU A 242 20.84 4.11 20.28
C GLU A 242 20.56 2.62 20.19
N LEU A 243 21.65 1.86 20.25
CA LEU A 243 21.65 0.41 20.30
C LEU A 243 22.70 -0.03 21.33
N ASP A 244 22.26 -0.74 22.36
CA ASP A 244 23.09 -1.15 23.50
C ASP A 244 23.89 0.00 24.15
N GLY A 245 23.24 1.17 24.26
CA GLY A 245 23.83 2.39 24.83
C GLY A 245 24.84 3.09 23.93
N ALA A 246 24.90 2.73 22.64
CA ALA A 246 25.75 3.38 21.66
C ALA A 246 24.94 4.05 20.56
N PRO A 247 25.35 5.25 20.11
CA PRO A 247 24.62 5.99 19.08
C PRO A 247 24.67 5.27 17.74
N VAL A 248 23.52 5.27 17.05
CA VAL A 248 23.35 4.68 15.72
C VAL A 248 23.21 5.78 14.68
N THR A 249 24.10 5.76 13.70
CA THR A 249 24.06 6.64 12.52
C THR A 249 24.06 5.87 11.21
N ARG A 250 24.45 4.58 11.22
CA ARG A 250 24.57 3.76 10.00
C ARG A 250 23.93 2.39 10.16
N LEU A 251 23.39 1.88 9.05
CA LEU A 251 22.73 0.58 8.99
C LEU A 251 23.65 -0.59 9.41
N ASP A 252 24.94 -0.47 9.12
CA ASP A 252 25.93 -1.51 9.41
C ASP A 252 26.11 -1.73 10.93
N GLN A 253 25.93 -0.70 11.75
CA GLN A 253 26.02 -0.80 13.22
C GLN A 253 24.87 -1.66 13.78
N VAL A 254 23.66 -1.46 13.26
CA VAL A 254 22.49 -2.25 13.65
C VAL A 254 22.62 -3.68 13.14
N SER A 255 22.99 -3.84 11.86
CA SER A 255 23.14 -5.16 11.24
C SER A 255 24.23 -6.01 11.90
N GLY A 256 25.37 -5.39 12.24
CA GLY A 256 26.47 -6.06 12.95
C GLY A 256 26.06 -6.55 14.34
N SER A 257 25.33 -5.72 15.10
CA SER A 257 24.87 -6.08 16.45
C SER A 257 23.81 -7.18 16.45
N VAL A 258 22.90 -7.15 15.48
CA VAL A 258 21.90 -8.22 15.26
C VAL A 258 22.59 -9.53 14.88
N LEU A 259 23.56 -9.48 13.96
CA LEU A 259 24.33 -10.65 13.56
C LEU A 259 25.16 -11.24 14.70
N ALA A 260 25.78 -10.40 15.53
CA ALA A 260 26.58 -10.85 16.67
C ALA A 260 25.75 -11.69 17.66
N ARG A 261 24.54 -11.23 18.00
CA ARG A 261 23.59 -11.99 18.85
C ARG A 261 23.05 -13.24 18.19
N ALA A 262 22.79 -13.20 16.89
CA ALA A 262 22.35 -14.38 16.16
C ALA A 262 23.42 -15.48 16.20
N ARG A 263 24.70 -15.11 16.05
CA ARG A 263 25.83 -16.05 16.15
C ARG A 263 25.99 -16.64 17.55
N GLU A 264 25.82 -15.84 18.60
CA GLU A 264 25.85 -16.33 20.00
C GLU A 264 24.79 -17.42 20.23
N LYS A 265 23.60 -17.27 19.63
CA LYS A 265 22.52 -18.26 19.66
C LYS A 265 22.69 -19.43 18.69
N GLY A 266 23.85 -19.54 18.03
CA GLY A 266 24.16 -20.65 17.11
C GLY A 266 23.47 -20.56 15.75
N PHE A 267 22.93 -19.41 15.35
CA PHE A 267 22.37 -19.25 14.01
C PHE A 267 23.48 -19.04 12.98
N GLU A 268 23.62 -19.99 12.05
CA GLU A 268 24.43 -19.81 10.85
C GLU A 268 23.71 -18.87 9.88
N VAL A 269 24.22 -17.64 9.78
CA VAL A 269 23.82 -16.72 8.72
C VAL A 269 24.75 -16.95 7.54
N ALA A 270 24.19 -17.35 6.39
CA ALA A 270 24.96 -17.49 5.16
C ALA A 270 25.73 -16.19 4.91
N SER A 271 27.05 -16.31 4.75
CA SER A 271 28.00 -15.22 4.51
C SER A 271 27.39 -14.11 3.65
N THR A 272 26.93 -13.02 4.27
CA THR A 272 26.63 -11.79 3.57
C THR A 272 27.97 -11.18 3.16
N SER A 273 28.12 -10.73 1.91
CA SER A 273 29.32 -10.01 1.44
C SER A 273 29.49 -8.63 2.09
N GLU A 274 28.74 -8.35 3.16
CA GLU A 274 28.67 -7.08 3.84
C GLU A 274 29.77 -7.01 4.90
N THR A 275 30.59 -5.96 4.80
CA THR A 275 31.58 -5.65 5.83
C THR A 275 30.87 -4.86 6.91
N PHE A 276 30.63 -5.48 8.07
CA PHE A 276 29.98 -4.81 9.19
C PHE A 276 31.01 -4.05 10.03
N ASP A 277 30.71 -2.78 10.33
CA ASP A 277 31.45 -2.03 11.35
C ASP A 277 31.15 -2.65 12.73
N PRO A 278 32.15 -3.10 13.49
CA PRO A 278 31.92 -3.70 14.79
C PRO A 278 31.32 -2.67 15.76
N ALA A 279 30.03 -2.77 16.00
CA ALA A 279 29.34 -2.09 17.10
C ALA A 279 29.95 -2.46 18.48
N PRO A 280 29.72 -1.65 19.53
CA PRO A 280 30.37 -1.86 20.83
C PRO A 280 30.07 -3.21 21.48
N ARG A 281 31.01 -3.62 22.32
CA ARG A 281 31.38 -5.00 22.65
C ARG A 281 30.47 -5.75 23.62
N THR A 282 29.29 -5.24 23.95
CA THR A 282 28.36 -5.95 24.86
C THR A 282 27.36 -6.74 24.01
N VAL A 283 27.80 -7.91 23.54
CA VAL A 283 27.01 -8.77 22.66
C VAL A 283 26.04 -9.66 23.45
N GLU A 284 26.30 -9.85 24.74
CA GLU A 284 25.57 -10.80 25.58
C GLU A 284 24.13 -10.32 25.90
N GLY A 285 23.17 -11.21 25.67
CA GLY A 285 21.79 -11.01 26.07
C GLY A 285 20.92 -10.27 25.04
N PRO A 286 19.73 -9.80 25.44
CA PRO A 286 18.77 -9.24 24.50
C PRO A 286 19.26 -7.90 23.93
N LEU A 287 18.77 -7.57 22.73
CA LEU A 287 19.10 -6.33 22.03
C LEU A 287 18.37 -5.16 22.68
N THR A 288 19.10 -4.16 23.17
CA THR A 288 18.50 -2.94 23.71
C THR A 288 18.50 -1.87 22.64
N VAL A 289 17.32 -1.28 22.39
CA VAL A 289 17.11 -0.31 21.31
C VAL A 289 16.38 0.90 21.87
N GLU A 290 16.93 2.08 21.61
CA GLU A 290 16.27 3.35 21.84
C GLU A 290 15.83 3.95 20.51
N VAL A 291 14.54 4.29 20.43
CA VAL A 291 13.97 4.90 19.24
C VAL A 291 13.30 6.24 19.52
N ALA A 292 13.35 7.13 18.54
CA ALA A 292 12.57 8.36 18.48
C ALA A 292 11.64 8.30 17.28
N GLY A 293 10.33 8.42 17.48
CA GLY A 293 9.37 8.35 16.39
C GLY A 293 8.07 9.09 16.71
N ARG A 294 7.10 8.99 15.79
CA ARG A 294 5.79 9.64 15.91
C ARG A 294 5.04 9.32 17.21
N ASN A 295 5.29 8.15 17.78
CA ASN A 295 4.70 7.69 19.04
C ASN A 295 5.56 8.04 20.27
N GLY A 296 6.42 9.06 20.16
CA GLY A 296 7.34 9.50 21.21
C GLY A 296 8.61 8.64 21.31
N PRO A 297 9.61 9.09 22.11
CA PRO A 297 10.79 8.31 22.41
C PRO A 297 10.39 7.04 23.16
N TYR A 298 11.07 5.94 22.86
CA TYR A 298 10.75 4.63 23.41
C TYR A 298 12.03 3.78 23.52
N SER A 299 12.27 3.22 24.70
CA SER A 299 13.38 2.31 24.96
C SER A 299 12.82 0.93 25.23
N THR A 300 13.41 -0.08 24.61
CA THR A 300 12.94 -1.46 24.71
C THR A 300 14.06 -2.45 24.50
N THR A 301 13.82 -3.67 24.94
CA THR A 301 14.77 -4.76 24.86
C THR A 301 14.08 -5.99 24.32
N PHE A 302 14.69 -6.67 23.34
CA PHE A 302 14.12 -7.87 22.75
C PHE A 302 15.17 -8.83 22.21
N ASP A 303 14.80 -10.10 22.15
CA ASP A 303 15.67 -11.14 21.63
C ASP A 303 15.74 -11.12 20.10
N VAL A 304 16.97 -11.07 19.58
CA VAL A 304 17.24 -11.38 18.17
C VAL A 304 16.88 -12.85 17.96
N ARG A 305 15.92 -13.07 17.06
CA ARG A 305 15.22 -14.33 16.78
C ARG A 305 14.76 -15.05 18.05
N ASN A 306 13.45 -15.06 18.26
CA ASN A 306 12.87 -15.87 19.31
C ASN A 306 13.05 -17.33 18.93
N ASP A 307 13.69 -18.12 19.79
CA ASP A 307 13.60 -19.57 19.68
C ASP A 307 12.11 -19.93 19.82
N LEU A 308 11.48 -20.31 18.71
CA LEU A 308 10.09 -20.72 18.72
C LEU A 308 9.88 -21.95 19.62
N SER A 309 10.94 -22.69 19.95
CA SER A 309 10.88 -23.83 20.88
C SER A 309 10.52 -23.42 22.31
N SER A 310 10.80 -22.17 22.71
CA SER A 310 10.49 -21.63 24.04
C SER A 310 9.09 -21.02 24.13
N LEU A 311 8.44 -20.79 22.99
CA LEU A 311 7.07 -20.29 22.94
C LEU A 311 6.12 -21.47 23.16
N SER A 312 5.28 -21.39 24.19
CA SER A 312 4.21 -22.38 24.42
C SER A 312 3.18 -22.43 23.28
N SER A 313 3.15 -21.42 22.41
CA SER A 313 2.27 -21.35 21.23
C SER A 313 2.79 -20.35 20.21
N VAL A 314 2.75 -20.70 18.93
CA VAL A 314 3.05 -19.80 17.79
C VAL A 314 1.80 -19.67 16.93
N ASP A 315 1.31 -18.44 16.76
CA ASP A 315 0.18 -18.15 15.89
C ASP A 315 0.67 -17.82 14.48
N ILE A 316 0.55 -18.77 13.56
CA ILE A 316 0.82 -18.56 12.14
C ILE A 316 -0.51 -18.25 11.44
N PRO A 317 -0.74 -17.02 10.95
CA PRO A 317 -1.93 -16.74 10.16
C PRO A 317 -1.83 -17.43 8.81
N ILE A 318 -2.76 -18.33 8.51
CA ILE A 318 -2.93 -18.91 7.18
C ILE A 318 -4.02 -18.10 6.47
N LEU A 319 -3.67 -17.44 5.37
CA LEU A 319 -4.61 -16.70 4.54
C LEU A 319 -5.13 -17.62 3.42
N PHE A 320 -6.44 -17.84 3.40
CA PHE A 320 -7.13 -18.40 2.23
C PHE A 320 -7.89 -17.28 1.53
N GLU A 321 -7.67 -17.14 0.22
CA GLU A 321 -8.38 -16.20 -0.63
C GLU A 321 -9.27 -17.00 -1.58
N CYS A 322 -10.59 -16.78 -1.52
CA CYS A 322 -11.55 -17.39 -2.43
C CYS A 322 -12.20 -16.30 -3.27
N ASP A 323 -11.97 -16.34 -4.58
CA ASP A 323 -12.66 -15.50 -5.55
C ASP A 323 -14.02 -16.12 -5.86
N SER A 324 -15.10 -15.49 -5.36
CA SER A 324 -16.48 -15.99 -5.54
C SER A 324 -17.11 -15.61 -6.88
N THR A 325 -16.35 -15.10 -7.84
CA THR A 325 -16.88 -14.74 -9.17
C THR A 325 -17.10 -15.94 -10.11
N ALA A 326 -16.78 -17.16 -9.68
CA ALA A 326 -17.05 -18.38 -10.45
C ALA A 326 -18.55 -18.75 -10.35
N GLY A 327 -19.35 -18.34 -11.34
CA GLY A 327 -20.78 -18.63 -11.47
C GLY A 327 -21.11 -20.11 -11.74
N TYR A 328 -20.90 -20.98 -10.76
CA TYR A 328 -21.34 -22.37 -10.80
C TYR A 328 -22.54 -22.61 -9.87
N THR A 329 -23.63 -23.15 -10.43
CA THR A 329 -24.93 -23.34 -9.75
C THR A 329 -25.22 -24.77 -9.31
N ASN A 330 -24.27 -25.71 -9.40
CA ASN A 330 -24.46 -27.07 -8.89
C ASN A 330 -23.50 -27.35 -7.73
N TRP A 331 -24.04 -27.36 -6.51
CA TRP A 331 -23.28 -27.56 -5.29
C TRP A 331 -23.42 -29.00 -4.80
N SER A 332 -22.29 -29.67 -4.50
CA SER A 332 -22.30 -30.86 -3.66
C SER A 332 -21.94 -30.50 -2.21
N ALA A 333 -22.37 -31.32 -1.23
CA ALA A 333 -22.05 -31.10 0.19
C ALA A 333 -20.52 -31.16 0.46
N LEU A 334 -19.73 -31.78 -0.41
CA LEU A 334 -18.27 -31.78 -0.33
C LEU A 334 -17.69 -30.44 -0.81
N ASP A 335 -18.25 -29.82 -1.85
CA ASP A 335 -17.84 -28.48 -2.30
C ASP A 335 -18.14 -27.41 -1.23
N PHE A 336 -19.23 -27.57 -0.47
CA PHE A 336 -19.58 -26.70 0.66
C PHE A 336 -18.57 -26.77 1.81
N ILE A 337 -18.06 -27.97 2.14
CA ILE A 337 -17.09 -28.18 3.24
C ILE A 337 -15.69 -27.66 2.85
N PHE A 338 -15.29 -27.81 1.59
CA PHE A 338 -13.98 -27.33 1.13
C PHE A 338 -13.95 -25.83 0.83
N GLN A 339 -15.08 -25.22 0.44
CA GLN A 339 -15.11 -23.81 0.06
C GLN A 339 -15.49 -22.86 1.22
N PHE A 340 -16.18 -23.35 2.25
CA PHE A 340 -16.46 -22.59 3.49
C PHE A 340 -15.64 -23.10 4.68
N GLY A 341 -14.35 -23.37 4.44
CA GLY A 341 -13.38 -23.47 5.51
C GLY A 341 -13.47 -22.23 6.40
N ALA A 342 -13.59 -22.43 7.71
CA ALA A 342 -13.79 -21.37 8.68
C ALA A 342 -12.79 -20.22 8.45
N ASN A 343 -13.30 -19.03 8.15
CA ASN A 343 -12.49 -17.82 8.02
C ASN A 343 -11.98 -17.43 9.41
N TYR A 344 -10.80 -17.93 9.76
CA TYR A 344 -10.05 -17.48 10.92
C TYR A 344 -9.06 -16.41 10.48
N ARG A 345 -9.45 -15.14 10.62
CA ARG A 345 -8.52 -14.02 10.46
C ARG A 345 -8.07 -13.58 11.84
N SER A 346 -7.01 -14.20 12.33
CA SER A 346 -6.17 -13.55 13.33
C SER A 346 -5.16 -12.68 12.58
N GLN A 347 -5.35 -11.37 12.62
CA GLN A 347 -4.35 -10.45 12.12
C GLN A 347 -3.82 -9.64 13.29
N TYR A 348 -2.50 -9.66 13.45
CA TYR A 348 -1.84 -8.64 14.23
C TYR A 348 -2.14 -7.31 13.56
N LEU A 349 -2.71 -6.39 14.31
CA LEU A 349 -3.06 -5.09 13.78
C LEU A 349 -1.76 -4.33 13.48
N PRO A 350 -1.72 -3.57 12.37
CA PRO A 350 -0.67 -2.62 12.16
C PRO A 350 -0.55 -1.72 13.39
N SER A 351 0.69 -1.60 13.87
CA SER A 351 0.88 -1.12 15.22
C SER A 351 0.96 0.40 15.30
N VAL A 352 -0.13 1.03 15.66
CA VAL A 352 -0.11 2.46 16.05
C VAL A 352 0.07 2.61 17.57
N SER A 353 -0.35 1.62 18.37
CA SER A 353 -0.51 1.77 19.83
C SER A 353 0.72 1.45 20.69
N ARG A 354 1.88 1.09 20.08
CA ARG A 354 3.06 0.49 20.78
C ARG A 354 2.76 -0.76 21.64
N LYS A 355 1.50 -1.21 21.68
CA LYS A 355 1.05 -2.42 22.36
C LYS A 355 0.67 -3.45 21.30
N PRO A 356 1.20 -4.68 21.38
CA PRO A 356 0.78 -5.75 20.49
C PRO A 356 -0.74 -5.92 20.59
N ALA A 357 -1.42 -5.77 19.46
CA ALA A 357 -2.86 -5.94 19.38
C ALA A 357 -3.16 -6.96 18.30
N ARG A 358 -3.91 -8.00 18.68
CA ARG A 358 -4.40 -9.02 17.75
C ARG A 358 -5.88 -8.76 17.56
N SER A 359 -6.29 -8.56 16.30
CA SER A 359 -7.71 -8.62 15.96
C SER A 359 -8.03 -10.02 15.49
N THR A 360 -9.00 -10.64 16.16
CA THR A 360 -9.55 -11.92 15.75
C THR A 360 -10.89 -11.63 15.11
N PHE A 361 -10.96 -11.72 13.79
CA PHE A 361 -12.21 -11.66 13.06
C PHE A 361 -12.74 -13.07 12.86
N PHE A 362 -14.00 -13.25 13.22
CA PHE A 362 -14.78 -14.45 12.93
C PHE A 362 -15.89 -14.09 11.95
N SER A 363 -15.96 -14.79 10.82
CA SER A 363 -17.02 -14.65 9.83
C SER A 363 -17.71 -16.00 9.65
N MET A 364 -18.94 -16.12 10.12
CA MET A 364 -19.88 -17.19 9.73
C MET A 364 -21.29 -16.61 9.68
N LEU A 365 -21.99 -16.74 8.55
CA LEU A 365 -23.45 -16.75 8.51
C LEU A 365 -23.99 -17.53 7.28
N PRO A 366 -25.22 -18.08 7.33
CA PRO A 366 -26.22 -17.93 8.39
C PRO A 366 -26.70 -19.26 8.99
N PHE A 367 -26.60 -19.44 10.30
CA PHE A 367 -27.70 -19.91 11.17
C PHE A 367 -27.28 -19.71 12.64
N GLY A 368 -27.71 -18.61 13.26
CA GLY A 368 -27.80 -18.45 14.73
C GLY A 368 -26.93 -17.36 15.38
N PHE A 369 -27.57 -16.31 15.87
CA PHE A 369 -27.04 -15.11 16.53
C PHE A 369 -26.56 -15.32 17.97
N PHE A 370 -25.46 -14.64 18.37
CA PHE A 370 -25.24 -14.18 19.75
C PHE A 370 -24.43 -12.87 19.78
N GLU A 371 -24.80 -11.98 20.71
CA GLU A 371 -24.20 -10.67 20.97
C GLU A 371 -22.97 -10.77 21.89
N VAL A 372 -22.01 -9.88 21.68
CA VAL A 372 -20.72 -9.81 22.35
C VAL A 372 -20.80 -8.88 23.55
N GLU A 373 -20.40 -9.37 24.73
CA GLU A 373 -19.59 -8.56 25.65
C GLU A 373 -18.88 -9.45 26.67
N LYS A 374 -17.56 -9.29 26.87
CA LYS A 374 -17.07 -9.34 28.25
C LYS A 374 -15.77 -8.59 28.52
N ARG A 375 -15.91 -7.70 29.51
CA ARG A 375 -14.93 -6.96 30.31
C ARG A 375 -14.15 -7.91 31.25
N PRO A 376 -13.09 -7.45 31.94
CA PRO A 376 -12.28 -8.29 32.83
C PRO A 376 -13.13 -8.88 33.98
N GLY A 377 -13.04 -10.20 34.26
CA GLY A 377 -13.44 -10.72 35.58
C GLY A 377 -14.04 -12.13 35.74
N HIS A 378 -14.69 -12.77 34.75
CA HIS A 378 -15.10 -14.19 34.85
C HIS A 378 -15.70 -14.69 33.52
N ALA A 379 -15.40 -15.93 33.10
CA ALA A 379 -15.78 -16.50 31.81
C ALA A 379 -16.53 -17.85 31.95
N ARG A 380 -17.27 -18.27 30.90
CA ARG A 380 -17.63 -19.68 30.67
C ARG A 380 -17.87 -19.97 29.18
N TYR A 381 -17.46 -21.16 28.74
CA TYR A 381 -17.01 -21.56 27.39
C TYR A 381 -17.95 -22.62 26.74
N CYS A 382 -17.86 -23.16 25.51
CA CYS A 382 -16.75 -23.62 24.65
C CYS A 382 -17.33 -24.02 23.27
N VAL A 383 -16.54 -23.93 22.18
CA VAL A 383 -15.98 -25.09 21.44
C VAL A 383 -14.71 -24.57 20.74
N LEU A 384 -13.58 -25.24 20.95
CA LEU A 384 -12.30 -24.93 20.35
C LEU A 384 -11.86 -26.07 19.42
N TRP A 385 -11.22 -25.70 18.33
CA TRP A 385 -10.27 -26.56 17.64
C TRP A 385 -8.92 -25.87 17.67
N PHE A 386 -7.90 -26.63 18.07
CA PHE A 386 -6.50 -26.22 18.03
C PHE A 386 -5.77 -27.08 17.01
N ILE A 387 -4.90 -26.46 16.23
CA ILE A 387 -3.76 -27.18 15.66
C ILE A 387 -2.58 -26.80 16.55
N GLU A 388 -2.23 -27.70 17.45
CA GLU A 388 -1.03 -27.59 18.28
C GLU A 388 0.13 -28.19 17.50
N TRP A 389 1.19 -27.42 17.33
CA TRP A 389 2.45 -27.94 16.82
C TRP A 389 3.45 -27.99 17.96
N THR A 390 3.66 -29.20 18.48
CA THR A 390 4.65 -29.50 19.50
C THR A 390 6.01 -29.62 18.84
N THR A 391 6.95 -28.76 19.19
CA THR A 391 8.31 -28.73 18.62
C THR A 391 9.25 -29.83 19.15
N ASN A 392 8.72 -30.91 19.74
CA ASN A 392 9.52 -32.07 20.12
C ASN A 392 9.19 -33.26 19.21
N GLY A 393 9.84 -33.31 18.05
CA GLY A 393 9.81 -34.44 17.10
C GLY A 393 9.12 -34.11 15.79
#